data_AF-A0AAA9SKW3-F1
#
_entry.id   AF-A0AAA9SKW3-F1
#
_cell.length_a   1.000
_cell.length_b   1.000
_cell.length_c   1.000
_cell.angle_alpha   90.00
_cell.angle_beta   90.00
_cell.angle_gamma   90.00
#
_symmetry.space_group_name_H-M   'P 1'
#
loop_
_entity.id
_entity.type
_entity.pdbx_description
1 polymer ?
#
loop_
_entity_poly.entity_id
_entity_poly.type
_entity_poly.pdbx_seq_one_letter_code
_entity_poly.pdbx_strand_id
1 'polypeptide(L)'
;MSRLSIVFFLWASVWIIYIDLWVYQFCLLLLNPSVSFVQSSLAGEEVTHTGQFYDHNDYRQLPFVGCQKEVNESSTTDLIAEQPVSEVRRQVVSCDRNEEIQETKEATCSYCGLQFRQHHH
;
A
#
# COMPACT_ATOMS: atom_id res chain seq x y z
N MET A 1 -35.86 -8.90 46.56
CA MET A 1 -35.44 -8.30 45.28
C MET A 1 -36.66 -8.29 44.37
N SER A 2 -37.15 -7.12 43.98
CA SER A 2 -38.39 -6.99 43.20
C SER A 2 -38.17 -7.46 41.76
N ARG A 3 -39.21 -8.03 41.13
CA ARG A 3 -39.15 -8.53 39.75
C ARG A 3 -38.67 -7.48 38.73
N LEU A 4 -38.93 -6.19 39.01
CA LEU A 4 -38.45 -5.08 38.18
C LEU A 4 -36.92 -4.95 38.15
N SER A 5 -36.22 -5.21 39.26
CA SER A 5 -34.75 -5.11 39.29
C SER A 5 -34.10 -6.15 38.39
N ILE A 6 -34.61 -7.38 38.37
CA ILE A 6 -34.07 -8.48 37.55
C ILE A 6 -34.21 -8.17 36.06
N VAL A 7 -35.36 -7.64 35.65
CA VAL A 7 -35.59 -7.23 34.25
C VAL A 7 -34.63 -6.11 33.85
N PHE A 8 -34.41 -5.11 34.72
CA PHE A 8 -33.47 -4.03 34.44
C PHE A 8 -32.02 -4.54 34.25
N PHE A 9 -31.57 -5.46 35.10
CA PHE A 9 -30.23 -6.06 34.98
C PHE A 9 -30.08 -6.87 33.68
N LEU A 10 -31.11 -7.60 33.26
CA LEU A 10 -31.08 -8.37 32.01
C LEU A 10 -31.09 -7.46 30.77
N TRP A 11 -31.82 -6.35 30.81
CA TRP A 11 -31.80 -5.37 29.72
C TRP A 11 -30.46 -4.63 29.64
N ALA A 12 -29.88 -4.28 30.78
CA ALA A 12 -28.55 -3.67 30.86
C ALA A 12 -27.46 -4.61 30.33
N SER A 13 -27.51 -5.90 30.66
CA SER A 13 -26.53 -6.87 30.17
C SER A 13 -26.63 -7.11 28.66
N VAL A 14 -27.85 -7.20 28.11
CA VAL A 14 -28.05 -7.32 26.65
C VAL A 14 -27.54 -6.08 25.91
N TRP A 15 -27.76 -4.88 26.48
CA TRP A 15 -27.30 -3.63 25.90
C TRP A 15 -25.77 -3.50 25.92
N ILE A 16 -25.12 -3.94 27.01
CA ILE A 16 -23.65 -4.00 27.11
C ILE A 16 -23.09 -4.96 26.04
N ILE A 17 -23.65 -6.16 25.91
CA ILE A 17 -23.22 -7.13 24.89
C ILE A 17 -23.35 -6.54 23.47
N TYR A 18 -24.43 -5.79 23.22
CA TYR A 18 -24.63 -5.13 21.92
C TYR A 18 -23.56 -4.07 21.65
N ILE A 19 -23.18 -3.27 22.66
CA ILE A 19 -22.10 -2.28 22.54
C ILE A 19 -20.76 -2.97 22.31
N ASP A 20 -20.45 -4.00 23.08
CA ASP A 20 -19.19 -4.74 22.95
C ASP A 20 -19.08 -5.36 21.55
N LEU A 21 -20.13 -6.02 21.06
CA LEU A 21 -20.16 -6.61 19.72
C LEU A 21 -19.99 -5.53 18.62
N TRP A 22 -20.59 -4.35 18.81
CA TRP A 22 -20.47 -3.23 17.88
C TRP A 22 -19.06 -2.62 17.88
N VAL A 23 -18.44 -2.49 19.06
CA VAL A 23 -17.05 -2.04 19.22
C VAL A 23 -16.08 -3.04 18.57
N TYR A 24 -16.29 -4.34 18.77
CA TYR A 24 -15.49 -5.39 18.11
C TYR A 24 -15.62 -5.35 16.59
N GLN A 25 -16.84 -5.20 16.06
CA GLN A 25 -17.08 -5.09 14.62
C GLN A 25 -16.44 -3.83 14.03
N PHE A 26 -16.49 -2.70 14.75
CA PHE A 26 -15.85 -1.46 14.34
C PHE A 26 -14.32 -1.55 14.40
N CYS A 27 -13.75 -2.20 15.43
CA CYS A 27 -12.32 -2.51 15.50
C CYS A 27 -11.85 -3.38 14.33
N LEU A 28 -12.63 -4.40 13.93
CA LEU A 28 -12.32 -5.23 12.75
C LEU A 28 -12.30 -4.42 11.45
N LEU A 29 -13.15 -3.39 11.33
CA LEU A 29 -13.13 -2.47 10.20
C LEU A 29 -11.91 -1.52 10.23
N LEU A 30 -11.48 -1.08 11.41
CA LEU A 30 -10.31 -0.23 11.59
C LEU A 30 -8.96 -0.99 11.50
N LEU A 31 -8.97 -2.31 11.71
CA LEU A 31 -7.81 -3.20 11.55
C LEU A 31 -7.59 -3.66 10.10
N ASN A 32 -8.29 -3.08 9.13
CA ASN A 32 -7.90 -3.14 7.73
C ASN A 32 -7.14 -1.85 7.37
N PRO A 33 -5.85 -1.72 7.76
CA PRO A 33 -5.02 -0.71 7.13
C PRO A 33 -5.02 -1.05 5.64
N SER A 34 -5.32 -0.06 4.82
CA SER A 34 -5.07 -0.07 3.39
C SER A 34 -3.73 -0.75 3.11
N VAL A 35 -3.84 -1.97 2.59
CA VAL A 35 -2.75 -2.86 2.25
C VAL A 35 -1.79 -2.10 1.33
N SER A 36 -0.62 -1.70 1.85
CA SER A 36 0.55 -1.62 0.99
C SER A 36 0.78 -3.04 0.50
N PHE A 37 0.55 -3.25 -0.79
CA PHE A 37 0.59 -4.57 -1.41
C PHE A 37 2.04 -5.05 -1.51
N VAL A 38 2.61 -5.48 -0.38
CA VAL A 38 3.81 -6.31 -0.40
C VAL A 38 3.32 -7.71 -0.77
N GLN A 39 3.57 -8.10 -2.01
CA GLN A 39 3.24 -9.44 -2.46
C GLN A 39 4.11 -10.44 -1.68
N SER A 40 3.51 -11.18 -0.76
CA SER A 40 4.21 -12.27 -0.06
C SER A 40 4.18 -13.54 -0.91
N SER A 41 5.32 -14.21 -1.04
CA SER A 41 5.39 -15.52 -1.70
C SER A 41 4.67 -16.60 -0.89
N LEU A 42 4.36 -17.73 -1.52
CA LEU A 42 3.73 -18.88 -0.86
C LEU A 42 4.54 -19.42 0.34
N ALA A 43 5.85 -19.14 0.36
CA ALA A 43 6.78 -19.48 1.44
C ALA A 43 6.79 -18.47 2.59
N GLY A 44 5.98 -17.40 2.53
CA GLY A 44 5.96 -16.33 3.52
C GLY A 44 7.13 -15.34 3.42
N GLU A 45 7.99 -15.49 2.41
CA GLU A 45 9.08 -14.55 2.12
C GLU A 45 8.54 -13.34 1.33
N GLU A 46 8.95 -12.14 1.73
CA GLU A 46 8.65 -10.90 1.00
C GLU A 46 9.31 -10.91 -0.38
N VAL A 47 8.51 -10.64 -1.41
CA VAL A 47 9.00 -10.51 -2.78
C VAL A 47 9.71 -9.17 -2.91
N THR A 48 10.89 -9.15 -3.54
CA THR A 48 11.63 -7.89 -3.74
C THR A 48 10.89 -6.98 -4.73
N HIS A 49 11.22 -5.68 -4.74
CA HIS A 49 10.65 -4.72 -5.70
C HIS A 49 10.84 -5.13 -7.19
N THR A 50 11.83 -5.99 -7.50
CA THR A 50 12.06 -6.54 -8.85
C THR A 50 11.21 -7.77 -9.14
N GLY A 51 10.47 -8.29 -8.16
CA GLY A 51 9.71 -9.54 -8.28
C GLY A 51 10.54 -10.80 -7.97
N GLN A 52 11.73 -10.66 -7.38
CA GLN A 52 12.59 -11.80 -7.08
C GLN A 52 12.16 -12.49 -5.79
N PHE A 53 11.96 -13.80 -5.87
CA PHE A 53 11.76 -14.70 -4.74
C PHE A 53 12.43 -16.04 -5.01
N TYR A 54 12.68 -16.79 -3.95
CA TYR A 54 13.15 -18.17 -4.05
C TYR A 54 11.97 -19.14 -3.94
N ASP A 55 12.04 -20.24 -4.66
CA ASP A 55 11.07 -21.33 -4.50
C ASP A 55 11.30 -22.07 -3.18
N HIS A 56 10.26 -22.68 -2.62
CA HIS A 56 10.31 -23.37 -1.34
C HIS A 56 11.36 -24.49 -1.28
N ASN A 57 11.64 -25.14 -2.41
CA ASN A 57 12.63 -26.20 -2.50
C ASN A 57 14.03 -25.70 -2.88
N ASP A 58 14.24 -24.38 -2.96
CA ASP A 58 15.53 -23.81 -3.29
C ASP A 58 16.44 -23.74 -2.06
N TYR A 59 17.57 -24.46 -2.11
CA TYR A 59 18.57 -24.46 -1.05
C TYR A 59 19.16 -23.06 -0.78
N ARG A 60 19.01 -22.10 -1.72
CA ARG A 60 19.46 -20.71 -1.56
C ARG A 60 18.64 -19.93 -0.53
N GLN A 61 17.50 -20.46 -0.05
CA GLN A 61 16.75 -19.88 1.07
C GLN A 61 17.37 -20.16 2.43
N LEU A 62 18.23 -21.17 2.55
CA LEU A 62 18.83 -21.59 3.83
C LEU A 62 19.46 -20.45 4.66
N PRO A 63 20.16 -19.46 4.05
CA PRO A 63 20.72 -18.33 4.81
C PRO A 63 19.66 -17.42 5.44
N PHE A 64 18.43 -17.42 4.92
CA PHE A 64 17.32 -16.61 5.42
C PHE A 64 16.44 -17.39 6.41
N VAL A 65 16.74 -18.66 6.68
CA VAL A 65 16.03 -19.44 7.69
C VAL A 65 16.43 -18.91 9.08
N GLY A 66 15.48 -18.29 9.78
CA GLY A 66 15.70 -17.68 11.09
C GLY A 66 16.25 -16.25 11.05
N CYS A 67 16.41 -15.66 9.86
CA CYS A 67 16.80 -14.27 9.66
C CYS A 67 15.79 -13.58 8.74
N GLN A 68 15.45 -12.32 9.01
CA GLN A 68 14.61 -11.56 8.10
C GLN A 68 15.42 -11.13 6.87
N LYS A 69 14.89 -11.39 5.69
CA LYS A 69 15.43 -10.82 4.45
C LYS A 69 15.09 -9.33 4.43
N GLU A 70 16.11 -8.49 4.35
CA GLU A 70 15.92 -7.05 4.25
C GLU A 70 15.42 -6.69 2.85
N VAL A 71 14.16 -6.28 2.77
CA VAL A 71 13.53 -5.75 1.56
C VAL A 71 13.15 -4.31 1.83
N ASN A 72 13.39 -3.44 0.85
CA ASN A 72 12.86 -2.09 0.93
C ASN A 72 11.35 -2.12 0.62
N GLU A 73 10.53 -1.80 1.60
CA GLU A 73 9.07 -1.69 1.47
C GLU A 73 8.66 -0.60 0.47
N SER A 74 9.49 0.43 0.28
CA SER A 74 9.21 1.54 -0.64
C SER A 74 9.70 1.25 -2.06
N SER A 75 8.79 0.80 -2.94
CA SER A 75 9.09 0.61 -4.36
C SER A 75 9.10 1.94 -5.10
N THR A 76 10.22 2.27 -5.75
CA THR A 76 10.35 3.50 -6.55
C THR A 76 9.32 3.57 -7.68
N THR A 77 8.92 2.42 -8.24
CA THR A 77 7.90 2.35 -9.30
C THR A 77 6.56 2.86 -8.79
N ASP A 78 6.16 2.48 -7.58
CA ASP A 78 4.90 2.90 -6.98
C ASP A 78 4.94 4.37 -6.61
N LEU A 79 6.07 4.83 -6.07
CA LEU A 79 6.29 6.25 -5.75
C LEU A 79 6.25 7.15 -7.00
N ILE A 80 6.74 6.67 -8.14
CA ILE A 80 6.66 7.41 -9.40
C ILE A 80 5.22 7.39 -9.96
N ALA A 81 4.50 6.28 -9.81
CA ALA A 81 3.11 6.17 -10.25
C ALA A 81 2.14 7.03 -9.42
N GLU A 82 2.47 7.28 -8.14
CA GLU A 82 1.71 8.18 -7.27
C GLU A 82 1.91 9.66 -7.64
N GLN A 83 3.04 10.02 -8.26
CA GLN A 83 3.28 11.40 -8.68
C GLN A 83 2.30 11.81 -9.79
N PRO A 84 1.71 13.03 -9.69
CA PRO A 84 0.78 13.50 -10.70
C PRO A 84 1.50 13.77 -12.02
N VAL A 85 0.79 13.54 -13.13
CA VAL A 85 1.25 13.95 -14.46
C VAL A 85 1.29 15.47 -14.52
N SER A 86 2.43 16.02 -14.92
CA SER A 86 2.60 17.45 -15.04
C SER A 86 2.13 17.96 -16.41
N GLU A 87 1.20 18.92 -16.39
CA GLU A 87 0.64 19.51 -17.61
C GLU A 87 1.45 20.73 -18.04
N VAL A 88 1.94 20.71 -19.27
CA VAL A 88 2.77 21.80 -19.81
C VAL A 88 2.18 22.30 -21.13
N ARG A 89 2.24 23.60 -21.39
CA ARG A 89 1.75 24.19 -22.66
C ARG A 89 2.75 24.08 -23.81
N ARG A 90 4.04 23.98 -23.47
CA ARG A 90 5.15 23.91 -24.43
C ARG A 90 5.20 22.52 -25.04
N GLN A 91 5.62 22.46 -26.31
CA GLN A 91 5.84 21.21 -27.04
C GLN A 91 7.16 20.53 -26.66
N VAL A 92 8.05 21.27 -26.01
CA VAL A 92 9.37 20.83 -25.55
C VAL A 92 9.50 21.20 -24.07
N VAL A 93 9.89 20.21 -23.27
CA VAL A 93 10.17 20.38 -21.84
C VAL A 93 11.58 19.89 -21.53
N SER A 94 12.32 20.67 -20.76
CA SER A 94 13.59 20.29 -20.13
C SER A 94 13.33 20.03 -18.65
N CYS A 95 13.82 18.91 -18.13
CA CYS A 95 13.78 18.61 -16.70
C CYS A 95 15.08 19.11 -16.07
N ASP A 96 15.09 19.70 -14.88
CA ASP A 96 16.34 20.23 -14.28
C ASP A 96 17.43 19.15 -14.12
N ARG A 97 17.01 17.88 -14.02
CA ARG A 97 17.90 16.72 -13.92
C ARG A 97 18.31 16.14 -15.28
N ASN A 98 17.74 16.65 -16.37
CA ASN A 98 18.05 16.27 -17.75
C ASN A 98 17.96 17.48 -18.69
N GLU A 99 19.10 18.01 -19.13
CA GLU A 99 19.18 19.11 -20.11
C GLU A 99 18.63 18.74 -21.50
N GLU A 100 18.29 17.47 -21.72
CA GLU A 100 17.70 16.99 -22.96
C GLU A 100 16.23 17.44 -23.12
N ILE A 101 15.94 17.97 -24.31
CA ILE A 101 14.63 18.41 -24.77
C ILE A 101 13.74 17.20 -25.03
N GLN A 102 12.63 17.06 -24.30
CA GLN A 102 11.64 16.00 -24.53
C GLN A 102 10.39 16.54 -25.21
N GLU A 103 9.94 15.87 -26.28
CA GLU A 103 8.70 16.21 -27.00
C GLU A 103 7.46 15.81 -26.21
N THR A 104 6.58 16.77 -25.91
CA THR A 104 5.65 16.67 -24.77
C THR A 104 4.28 16.05 -25.09
N LYS A 105 4.09 15.34 -26.22
CA LYS A 105 2.76 14.75 -26.54
C LYS A 105 2.29 13.81 -25.42
N GLU A 106 3.19 12.95 -24.95
CA GLU A 106 3.11 12.16 -23.71
C GLU A 106 4.55 11.66 -23.49
N ALA A 107 5.31 12.35 -22.64
CA ALA A 107 6.72 12.06 -22.43
C ALA A 107 7.01 11.71 -20.98
N THR A 108 7.88 10.72 -20.78
CA THR A 108 8.40 10.35 -19.46
C THR A 108 9.89 10.69 -19.42
N CYS A 109 10.30 11.40 -18.39
CA CYS A 109 11.71 11.71 -18.22
C CYS A 109 12.49 10.45 -17.86
N SER A 110 13.49 10.09 -18.66
CA SER A 110 14.35 8.92 -18.46
C SER A 110 15.11 8.92 -17.14
N TYR A 111 15.40 10.10 -16.58
CA TYR A 111 16.14 10.24 -15.32
C TYR A 111 15.23 10.28 -14.10
N CYS A 112 14.15 11.06 -14.18
CA CYS A 112 13.27 11.28 -13.03
C CYS A 112 12.08 10.32 -12.99
N GLY A 113 11.74 9.65 -14.09
CA GLY A 113 10.52 8.86 -14.24
C GLY A 113 9.22 9.67 -14.28
N LEU A 114 9.29 10.99 -14.11
CA LEU A 114 8.13 11.88 -14.10
C LEU A 114 7.49 11.99 -15.49
N GLN A 115 6.17 12.07 -15.49
CA GLN A 115 5.36 12.15 -16.71
C GLN A 115 4.96 13.60 -17.00
N PHE A 116 5.02 13.96 -18.29
CA PHE A 116 4.65 15.26 -18.81
C PHE A 116 3.63 15.09 -19.93
N ARG A 117 2.57 15.90 -19.91
CA ARG A 117 1.55 15.92 -20.95
C ARG A 117 1.33 17.33 -21.47
N GLN A 118 1.25 17.47 -22.80
CA GLN A 118 0.93 18.75 -23.40
C GLN A 118 -0.57 19.05 -23.25
N HIS A 119 -0.92 20.16 -22.59
CA HIS A 119 -2.30 20.62 -22.54
C HIS A 119 -2.65 21.32 -23.86
N HIS A 120 -3.45 20.66 -24.70
CA HIS A 120 -4.06 21.28 -25.88
C HIS A 120 -5.30 22.06 -25.44
N HIS A 121 -5.36 23.35 -25.81
CA HIS A 121 -6.54 24.19 -25.64
C HIS A 121 -7.58 23.89 -26.72
#